data_AF-A0A3A8Z246-F1
#
_entry.id   AF-A0A3A8Z246-F1
#
_cell.length_a   1.000
_cell.length_b   1.000
_cell.length_c   1.000
_cell.angle_alpha   90.00
_cell.angle_beta   90.00
_cell.angle_gamma   90.00
#
_symmetry.space_group_name_H-M   'P 1'
#
loop_
_entity.id
_entity.type
_entity.pdbx_description
1 polymer ?
#
loop_
_entity_poly.entity_id
_entity_poly.type
_entity_poly.pdbx_seq_one_letter_code
_entity_poly.pdbx_strand_id
1 'polypeptide(L)'
;MKKRITIPLAIVGCLAISCLGLLLADITAKRSFDQLSRGYATAPPAREAQNIGVLIEGDYPGLSDEPVTAKEAQSGRKVMYALRQQRYSWIPPFFKPQDGGIAIGQTRGCSPEEIAYWDGRYLWLPKDHDGHWRGYSPSSPKELEEALQAAYKLQKEIRD
;
A
#
# COMPACT_ATOMS: atom_id res chain seq x y z
N MET A 1 -45.47 8.40 -29.57
CA MET A 1 -44.47 7.42 -29.07
C MET A 1 -43.31 8.04 -28.27
N LYS A 2 -43.07 9.37 -28.28
CA LYS A 2 -41.96 10.03 -27.55
C LYS A 2 -41.94 9.81 -26.02
N LYS A 3 -43.09 9.95 -25.33
CA LYS A 3 -43.17 9.88 -23.85
C LYS A 3 -42.84 8.51 -23.24
N ARG A 4 -43.05 7.42 -24.00
CA ARG A 4 -42.81 6.03 -23.51
C ARG A 4 -41.34 5.68 -23.39
N ILE A 5 -40.45 6.37 -24.12
CA ILE A 5 -39.00 6.15 -24.07
C ILE A 5 -38.34 7.13 -23.10
N THR A 6 -38.90 8.32 -22.90
CA THR A 6 -38.31 9.34 -22.00
C THR A 6 -38.27 8.89 -20.53
N ILE A 7 -39.29 8.18 -20.06
CA ILE A 7 -39.37 7.70 -18.67
C ILE A 7 -38.30 6.63 -18.37
N PRO A 8 -38.15 5.54 -19.16
CA PRO A 8 -37.07 4.58 -18.92
C PRO A 8 -35.69 5.21 -19.11
N LEU A 9 -35.52 6.15 -20.05
CA LEU A 9 -34.25 6.87 -20.23
C LEU A 9 -33.89 7.75 -19.02
N ALA A 10 -34.89 8.41 -18.43
CA ALA A 10 -34.71 9.21 -17.22
C ALA A 10 -34.36 8.34 -16.01
N ILE A 11 -34.99 7.18 -15.86
CA ILE A 11 -34.68 6.21 -14.80
C ILE A 11 -33.24 5.69 -14.95
N VAL A 12 -32.83 5.30 -16.16
CA VAL A 12 -31.46 4.86 -16.44
C VAL A 12 -30.46 5.98 -16.18
N GLY A 13 -30.78 7.21 -16.59
CA GLY A 13 -29.96 8.39 -16.29
C GLY A 13 -29.77 8.62 -14.79
N CYS A 14 -30.85 8.58 -14.01
CA CYS A 14 -30.79 8.73 -12.55
C CYS A 14 -30.01 7.60 -11.85
N LEU A 15 -30.16 6.36 -12.33
CA LEU A 15 -29.39 5.21 -11.86
C LEU A 15 -27.90 5.37 -12.17
N ALA A 16 -27.55 5.78 -13.39
CA ALA A 16 -26.17 6.02 -13.79
C ALA A 16 -25.51 7.12 -12.94
N ILE A 17 -26.22 8.22 -12.67
CA ILE A 17 -25.75 9.32 -11.81
C ILE A 17 -25.55 8.83 -10.37
N SER A 18 -26.48 8.04 -9.84
CA SER A 18 -26.37 7.46 -8.48
C SER A 18 -25.19 6.49 -8.36
N CYS A 19 -25.02 5.59 -9.34
CA CYS A 19 -23.88 4.67 -9.38
C CYS A 19 -22.55 5.42 -9.47
N LEU A 20 -22.49 6.49 -10.27
CA LEU A 20 -21.31 7.32 -10.38
C LEU A 20 -21.01 8.07 -9.07
N GLY A 21 -22.04 8.56 -8.38
CA GLY A 21 -21.91 9.21 -7.07
C GLY A 21 -21.38 8.26 -5.99
N LEU A 22 -21.87 7.02 -5.94
CA LEU A 22 -21.37 5.99 -5.02
C LEU A 22 -19.93 5.58 -5.33
N LEU A 23 -19.58 5.42 -6.61
CA LEU A 23 -18.20 5.16 -7.03
C LEU A 23 -17.27 6.30 -6.62
N LEU A 24 -17.65 7.55 -6.89
CA LEU A 24 -16.84 8.72 -6.51
C LEU A 24 -16.68 8.82 -4.99
N ALA A 25 -17.74 8.54 -4.22
CA ALA A 25 -17.67 8.51 -2.75
C ALA A 25 -16.69 7.42 -2.26
N ASP A 26 -16.70 6.23 -2.86
CA ASP A 26 -15.82 5.13 -2.48
C ASP A 26 -14.33 5.40 -2.81
N ILE A 27 -14.08 6.06 -3.94
CA ILE A 27 -12.75 6.50 -4.38
C ILE A 27 -12.18 7.56 -3.43
N THR A 28 -13.02 8.51 -3.02
CA THR A 28 -12.63 9.64 -2.16
C THR A 28 -12.64 9.30 -0.67
N ALA A 29 -13.22 8.16 -0.28
CA ALA A 29 -13.23 7.68 1.08
C ALA A 29 -11.80 7.44 1.59
N LYS A 30 -11.38 8.30 2.52
CA LYS A 30 -10.08 8.22 3.17
C LYS A 30 -10.07 7.09 4.19
N ARG A 31 -9.22 6.09 4.02
CA ARG A 31 -9.06 4.92 4.90
C ARG A 31 -7.71 4.92 5.59
N SER A 32 -7.61 4.40 6.82
CA SER A 32 -6.30 4.16 7.43
C SER A 32 -5.60 2.97 6.78
N PHE A 33 -4.29 2.86 6.95
CA PHE A 33 -3.51 1.74 6.39
C PHE A 33 -4.06 0.36 6.77
N ASP A 34 -4.49 0.17 8.02
CA ASP A 34 -5.02 -1.10 8.50
C ASP A 34 -6.42 -1.44 7.97
N GLN A 35 -7.14 -0.46 7.41
CA GLN A 35 -8.44 -0.65 6.76
C GLN A 35 -8.32 -0.98 5.26
N LEU A 36 -7.12 -0.90 4.68
CA LEU A 36 -6.90 -1.23 3.28
C LEU A 36 -6.87 -2.76 3.12
N SER A 37 -7.51 -3.25 2.06
CA SER A 37 -7.39 -4.66 1.67
C SER A 37 -5.93 -4.95 1.28
N ARG A 38 -5.33 -5.96 1.92
CA ARG A 38 -3.94 -6.37 1.76
C ARG A 38 -3.88 -7.88 1.55
N GLY A 39 -3.26 -8.29 0.45
CA GLY A 39 -2.67 -9.60 0.29
C GLY A 39 -1.17 -9.55 0.63
N TYR A 40 -0.41 -10.47 0.05
CA TYR A 40 1.05 -10.49 0.08
C TYR A 40 1.52 -10.79 -1.34
N ALA A 41 2.66 -10.24 -1.76
CA ALA A 41 3.26 -10.55 -3.05
C ALA A 41 4.69 -11.03 -2.88
N THR A 42 5.18 -11.84 -3.82
CA THR A 42 6.57 -12.33 -3.82
C THR A 42 7.55 -11.33 -4.43
N ALA A 43 7.06 -10.33 -5.15
CA ALA A 43 7.88 -9.31 -5.80
C ALA A 43 7.11 -7.98 -5.91
N PRO A 44 7.81 -6.83 -5.90
CA PRO A 44 7.20 -5.51 -6.07
C PRO A 44 6.62 -5.35 -7.50
N PRO A 45 5.70 -4.39 -7.69
CA PRO A 45 5.03 -4.21 -8.98
C PRO A 45 5.86 -3.50 -10.06
N ALA A 46 7.00 -2.94 -9.67
CA ALA A 46 7.93 -2.17 -10.49
C ALA A 46 9.34 -2.33 -9.90
N ARG A 47 10.36 -1.94 -10.66
CA ARG A 47 11.75 -2.10 -10.21
C ARG A 47 12.05 -1.13 -9.08
N GLU A 48 12.35 -1.64 -7.90
CA GLU A 48 12.69 -0.85 -6.72
C GLU A 48 14.13 -0.29 -6.79
N ALA A 49 14.34 0.89 -6.21
CA ALA A 49 15.68 1.40 -5.91
C ALA A 49 16.12 1.05 -4.48
N GLN A 50 15.15 0.83 -3.59
CA GLN A 50 15.38 0.61 -2.17
C GLN A 50 14.45 -0.49 -1.67
N ASN A 51 14.90 -1.25 -0.68
CA ASN A 51 14.08 -2.25 0.01
C ASN A 51 14.19 -2.06 1.53
N ILE A 52 13.04 -1.97 2.19
CA ILE A 52 12.93 -1.93 3.65
C ILE A 52 12.26 -3.23 4.13
N GLY A 53 12.98 -3.99 4.95
CA GLY A 53 12.46 -5.17 5.63
C GLY A 53 11.80 -4.79 6.95
N VAL A 54 10.55 -5.20 7.11
CA VAL A 54 9.79 -5.04 8.35
C VAL A 54 9.93 -6.33 9.16
N LEU A 55 10.78 -6.26 10.18
CA LEU A 55 10.91 -7.28 11.20
C LEU A 55 10.06 -6.92 12.43
N ILE A 56 9.51 -7.95 13.07
CA ILE A 56 8.80 -7.88 14.35
C ILE A 56 9.75 -8.47 15.39
N GLU A 57 9.73 -7.96 16.62
CA GLU A 57 10.56 -8.53 17.69
C GLU A 57 10.11 -9.97 18.01
N GLY A 58 11.06 -10.88 18.17
CA GLY A 58 10.80 -12.28 18.52
C GLY A 58 11.53 -13.29 17.63
N ASP A 59 11.14 -14.55 17.78
CA ASP A 59 11.81 -15.68 17.13
C ASP A 59 11.44 -15.80 15.65
N TYR A 60 12.43 -16.11 14.81
CA TYR A 60 12.25 -16.41 13.38
C TYR A 60 12.83 -17.78 13.02
N PRO A 61 12.15 -18.88 13.42
CA PRO A 61 12.62 -20.23 13.14
C PRO A 61 12.83 -20.43 11.62
N GLY A 62 14.03 -20.88 11.24
CA GLY A 62 14.39 -21.13 9.84
C GLY A 62 14.94 -19.92 9.07
N LEU A 63 14.98 -18.72 9.69
CA LEU A 63 15.63 -17.53 9.15
C LEU A 63 16.83 -17.08 10.01
N SER A 64 16.68 -17.10 11.33
CA SER A 64 17.71 -16.70 12.29
C SER A 64 17.64 -17.59 13.54
N ASP A 65 18.82 -18.01 14.03
CA ASP A 65 18.95 -18.72 15.30
C ASP A 65 18.87 -17.76 16.50
N GLU A 66 19.17 -16.48 16.27
CA GLU A 66 18.99 -15.42 17.27
C GLU A 66 17.63 -14.73 17.07
N PRO A 67 16.88 -14.49 18.16
CA PRO A 67 15.63 -13.73 18.09
C PRO A 67 15.89 -12.31 17.60
N VAL A 68 15.00 -11.78 16.77
CA VAL A 68 15.04 -10.38 16.34
C VAL A 68 14.84 -9.51 17.56
N THR A 69 15.81 -8.65 17.82
CA THR A 69 15.81 -7.71 18.93
C THR A 69 14.91 -6.50 18.68
N ALA A 70 14.56 -5.80 19.75
CA ALA A 70 13.87 -4.52 19.66
C ALA A 70 14.63 -3.49 18.78
N LYS A 71 15.97 -3.54 18.77
CA LYS A 71 16.82 -2.66 17.93
C LYS A 71 16.63 -3.00 16.46
N GLU A 72 16.70 -4.27 16.09
CA GLU A 72 16.54 -4.73 14.70
C GLU A 72 15.14 -4.47 14.15
N ALA A 73 14.10 -4.66 14.96
CA ALA A 73 12.73 -4.34 14.58
C ALA A 73 12.43 -2.82 14.53
N GLN A 74 13.37 -1.94 14.89
CA GLN A 74 13.12 -0.50 15.00
C GLN A 74 12.77 0.16 13.66
N SER A 75 13.49 -0.16 12.59
CA SER A 75 13.20 0.36 11.25
C SER A 75 11.80 -0.06 10.79
N GLY A 76 11.46 -1.34 10.95
CA GLY A 76 10.15 -1.90 10.64
C GLY A 76 9.01 -1.23 11.41
N ARG A 77 9.20 -1.00 12.72
CA ARG A 77 8.22 -0.24 13.52
C ARG A 77 8.03 1.18 13.01
N LYS A 78 9.09 1.87 12.60
CA LYS A 78 9.00 3.22 12.02
C LYS A 78 8.24 3.22 10.69
N VAL A 79 8.49 2.26 9.80
CA VAL A 79 7.73 2.10 8.55
C VAL A 79 6.25 1.90 8.84
N MET A 80 5.91 0.93 9.69
CA MET A 80 4.52 0.63 10.01
C MET A 80 3.82 1.81 10.69
N TYR A 81 4.53 2.56 11.54
CA TYR A 81 4.01 3.80 12.12
C TYR A 81 3.74 4.85 11.05
N ALA A 82 4.70 5.11 10.16
CA ALA A 82 4.57 6.08 9.07
C ALA A 82 3.38 5.76 8.15
N LEU A 83 3.23 4.49 7.76
CA LEU A 83 2.11 4.03 6.95
C LEU A 83 0.77 4.29 7.66
N ARG A 84 0.68 4.00 8.96
CA ARG A 84 -0.54 4.17 9.76
C ARG A 84 -0.91 5.62 10.05
N GLN A 85 0.05 6.55 10.05
CA GLN A 85 -0.23 7.99 10.23
C GLN A 85 -0.96 8.61 9.03
N GLN A 86 -0.89 7.99 7.86
CA GLN A 86 -1.53 8.49 6.65
C GLN A 86 -2.97 8.00 6.51
N ARG A 87 -3.79 8.80 5.83
CA ARG A 87 -5.05 8.36 5.26
C ARG A 87 -4.93 8.21 3.76
N TYR A 88 -5.55 7.18 3.21
CA TYR A 88 -5.40 6.78 1.83
C TYR A 88 -6.73 6.84 1.10
N SER A 89 -6.71 7.46 -0.08
CA SER A 89 -7.81 7.37 -1.06
C SER A 89 -7.36 6.48 -2.21
N TRP A 90 -8.30 5.71 -2.77
CA TRP A 90 -7.97 4.86 -3.91
C TRP A 90 -7.60 5.71 -5.13
N ILE A 91 -6.66 5.22 -5.94
CA ILE A 91 -6.38 5.83 -7.25
C ILE A 91 -6.96 4.97 -8.37
N PRO A 92 -7.42 5.58 -9.46
CA PRO A 92 -7.93 4.83 -10.60
C PRO A 92 -6.93 3.81 -11.18
N PRO A 93 -7.41 2.69 -11.77
CA PRO A 93 -6.58 1.55 -12.17
C PRO A 93 -5.76 1.81 -13.44
N PHE A 94 -5.93 2.98 -14.07
CA PHE A 94 -5.14 3.38 -15.24
C PHE A 94 -3.78 3.97 -14.87
N PHE A 95 -3.57 4.34 -13.60
CA PHE A 95 -2.24 4.66 -13.11
C PHE A 95 -1.40 3.39 -13.02
N LYS A 96 -0.09 3.53 -13.24
CA LYS A 96 0.88 2.44 -13.14
C LYS A 96 1.97 2.79 -12.13
N PRO A 97 2.48 1.80 -11.38
CA PRO A 97 3.59 1.99 -10.47
C PRO A 97 4.83 2.43 -11.25
N GLN A 98 5.57 3.37 -10.68
CA GLN A 98 6.82 3.87 -11.25
C GLN A 98 8.01 3.08 -10.73
N ASP A 99 9.03 2.92 -11.55
CA ASP A 99 10.33 2.40 -11.13
C ASP A 99 11.05 3.38 -10.19
N GLY A 100 12.02 2.86 -9.44
CA GLY A 100 12.88 3.63 -8.56
C GLY A 100 12.30 3.89 -7.16
N GLY A 101 11.20 3.22 -6.83
CA GLY A 101 10.53 3.33 -5.54
C GLY A 101 11.17 2.50 -4.42
N ILE A 102 10.44 2.41 -3.32
CA ILE A 102 10.81 1.69 -2.11
C ILE A 102 9.89 0.47 -1.96
N ALA A 103 10.47 -0.73 -2.09
CA ALA A 103 9.81 -1.98 -1.73
C ALA A 103 9.77 -2.14 -0.20
N ILE A 104 8.65 -2.59 0.33
CA ILE A 104 8.43 -2.79 1.76
C ILE A 104 7.99 -4.24 1.96
N GLY A 105 8.95 -5.06 2.36
CA GLY A 105 8.75 -6.46 2.67
C GLY A 105 8.49 -6.67 4.15
N GLN A 106 7.64 -7.63 4.50
CA GLN A 106 7.52 -8.18 5.84
C GLN A 106 8.00 -9.62 5.81
N THR A 107 8.89 -9.97 6.73
CA THR A 107 9.29 -11.36 6.89
C THR A 107 8.24 -12.09 7.73
N ARG A 108 7.66 -13.16 7.18
CA ARG A 108 6.79 -14.10 7.90
C ARG A 108 7.33 -15.51 7.76
N GLY A 109 7.72 -16.11 8.89
CA GLY A 109 8.41 -17.41 8.86
C GLY A 109 9.71 -17.31 8.06
N CYS A 110 9.85 -18.18 7.06
CA CYS A 110 11.08 -18.29 6.26
C CYS A 110 11.10 -17.43 4.98
N SER A 111 9.99 -16.75 4.63
CA SER A 111 9.89 -16.03 3.35
C SER A 111 9.63 -14.54 3.56
N PRO A 112 10.40 -13.65 2.90
CA PRO A 112 10.03 -12.25 2.79
C PRO A 112 8.85 -12.10 1.83
N GLU A 113 7.83 -11.38 2.28
CA GLU A 113 6.64 -11.08 1.49
C GLU A 113 6.48 -9.56 1.35
N GLU A 114 6.32 -9.07 0.12
CA GLU A 114 6.05 -7.67 -0.15
C GLU A 114 4.65 -7.31 0.34
N ILE A 115 4.56 -6.29 1.20
CA ILE A 115 3.30 -5.79 1.78
C ILE A 115 2.91 -4.42 1.23
N ALA A 116 3.87 -3.67 0.70
CA ALA A 116 3.63 -2.38 0.07
C ALA A 116 4.80 -1.98 -0.85
N TYR A 117 4.50 -1.10 -1.80
CA TYR A 117 5.51 -0.47 -2.65
C TYR A 117 5.20 1.03 -2.76
N TRP A 118 6.17 1.86 -2.42
CA TRP A 118 6.05 3.31 -2.52
C TRP A 118 6.78 3.80 -3.76
N ASP A 119 6.07 4.38 -4.73
CA ASP A 119 6.64 4.77 -6.03
C ASP A 119 7.10 6.25 -6.09
N GLY A 120 7.15 6.93 -4.94
CA GLY A 120 7.43 8.37 -4.84
C GLY A 120 6.18 9.26 -4.92
N ARG A 121 5.00 8.70 -5.21
CA ARG A 121 3.74 9.45 -5.28
C ARG A 121 2.54 8.71 -4.70
N TYR A 122 2.44 7.42 -4.99
CA TYR A 122 1.36 6.53 -4.64
C TYR A 122 1.89 5.31 -3.88
N LEU A 123 1.08 4.86 -2.92
CA LEU A 123 1.32 3.62 -2.22
C LEU A 123 0.58 2.49 -2.94
N TRP A 124 1.33 1.50 -3.39
CA TRP A 124 0.79 0.30 -4.04
C TRP A 124 0.73 -0.81 -3.01
N LEU A 125 -0.41 -1.48 -2.91
CA LEU A 125 -0.60 -2.65 -2.04
C LEU A 125 -0.97 -3.87 -2.86
N PRO A 126 -0.44 -5.05 -2.52
CA PRO A 126 -0.85 -6.30 -3.14
C PRO A 126 -2.31 -6.59 -2.78
N LYS A 127 -3.10 -6.98 -3.77
CA LYS A 127 -4.49 -7.41 -3.60
C LYS A 127 -4.57 -8.92 -3.36
N ASP A 128 -3.66 -9.67 -3.97
CA ASP A 128 -3.55 -11.12 -3.94
C ASP A 128 -2.08 -11.56 -4.16
N HIS A 129 -1.84 -12.86 -3.99
CA HIS A 129 -0.53 -13.49 -4.20
C HIS A 129 -0.09 -13.56 -5.67
N ASP A 130 -1.01 -13.30 -6.61
CA ASP A 130 -0.77 -13.38 -8.05
C ASP A 130 -0.19 -12.08 -8.64
N GLY A 131 0.15 -11.11 -7.77
CA GLY A 131 0.81 -9.87 -8.19
C GLY A 131 -0.16 -8.83 -8.76
N HIS A 132 -1.44 -8.85 -8.41
CA HIS A 132 -2.29 -7.69 -8.65
C HIS A 132 -2.05 -6.62 -7.61
N TRP A 133 -1.62 -5.44 -8.05
CA TRP A 133 -1.37 -4.31 -7.17
C TRP A 133 -2.44 -3.23 -7.32
N ARG A 134 -2.76 -2.58 -6.20
CA ARG A 134 -3.71 -1.48 -6.13
C ARG A 134 -3.05 -0.25 -5.56
N GLY A 135 -3.14 0.86 -6.29
CA GLY A 135 -2.59 2.14 -5.88
C GLY A 135 -3.52 2.93 -4.95
N TYR A 136 -2.90 3.72 -4.09
CA TYR A 136 -3.55 4.61 -3.14
C TYR A 136 -2.77 5.92 -3.02
N SER A 137 -3.48 7.03 -2.94
CA SER A 137 -2.91 8.35 -2.66
C SER A 137 -2.89 8.57 -1.16
N PRO A 138 -1.72 8.75 -0.51
CA PRO A 138 -1.65 9.15 0.89
C PRO A 138 -2.09 10.60 1.08
N SER A 139 -2.45 10.94 2.32
CA SER A 139 -2.83 12.29 2.73
C SER A 139 -1.68 13.29 2.66
N SER A 140 -0.47 12.85 3.00
CA SER A 140 0.76 13.63 2.92
C SER A 140 1.87 12.79 2.28
N PRO A 141 1.97 12.78 0.93
CA PRO A 141 3.01 12.05 0.19
C PRO A 141 4.43 12.38 0.65
N LYS A 142 4.69 13.66 0.94
CA LYS A 142 6.02 14.14 1.32
C LYS A 142 6.44 13.64 2.70
N GLU A 143 5.55 13.72 3.69
CA GLU A 143 5.82 13.19 5.04
C GLU A 143 6.03 11.68 5.01
N LEU A 144 5.27 10.96 4.16
CA LEU A 144 5.46 9.53 3.99
C LEU A 144 6.84 9.22 3.39
N GLU A 145 7.24 9.89 2.31
CA GLU A 145 8.56 9.75 1.71
C GLU A 145 9.67 10.01 2.74
N GLU A 146 9.62 11.13 3.45
CA GLU A 146 10.63 11.50 4.45
C GLU A 146 10.75 10.43 5.55
N ALA A 147 9.63 9.92 6.04
CA ALA A 147 9.60 8.88 7.05
C ALA A 147 10.14 7.53 6.55
N LEU A 148 9.82 7.14 5.31
CA LEU A 148 10.33 5.91 4.69
C LEU A 148 11.84 6.00 4.44
N GLN A 149 12.34 7.14 3.93
CA GLN A 149 13.78 7.38 3.75
C GLN A 149 14.53 7.35 5.09
N ALA A 150 13.96 7.94 6.15
CA ALA A 150 14.54 7.88 7.49
C ALA A 150 14.59 6.45 8.03
N ALA A 151 13.55 5.64 7.80
CA ALA A 151 13.53 4.23 8.19
C ALA A 151 14.54 3.39 7.38
N TYR A 152 14.70 3.66 6.09
CA TYR A 152 15.69 3.00 5.24
C TYR A 152 17.12 3.28 5.69
N LYS A 153 17.44 4.55 6.01
CA LYS A 153 18.75 4.93 6.57
C LYS A 153 19.03 4.21 7.89
N LEU A 154 18.06 4.21 8.80
CA LEU A 154 18.18 3.51 10.08
C LEU A 154 18.39 2.00 9.88
N GLN A 155 17.71 1.37 8.92
CA GLN A 155 17.92 -0.04 8.63
C GLN A 155 19.36 -0.33 8.18
N LYS A 156 19.96 0.56 7.37
CA LYS A 156 21.37 0.41 6.97
C LYS A 156 22.29 0.51 8.19
N GLU A 157 22.11 1.53 9.03
CA GLU A 157 22.91 1.73 10.25
C GLU A 157 22.81 0.58 11.26
N ILE A 158 21.71 -0.19 11.25
CA ILE A 158 21.56 -1.37 12.12
C ILE A 158 22.28 -2.59 11.54
N ARG A 159 22.38 -2.67 10.20
CA ARG A 159 22.97 -3.82 9.48
C ARG A 159 24.47 -3.70 9.26
N ASP A 160 25.00 -2.47 9.31
CA ASP A 160 26.43 -2.15 9.25
C ASP A 160 27.10 -2.34 10.63
#